data_AF-A0A7X4DYE6-F1
#
_entry.id   AF-A0A7X4DYE6-F1
#
_cell.length_a   1.000
_cell.length_b   1.000
_cell.length_c   1.000
_cell.angle_alpha   90.00
_cell.angle_beta   90.00
_cell.angle_gamma   90.00
#
_symmetry.space_group_name_H-M   'P 1'
#
loop_
_entity.id
_entity.type
_entity.pdbx_description
1 polymer ?
#
loop_
_entity_poly.entity_id
_entity_poly.type
_entity_poly.pdbx_seq_one_letter_code
_entity_poly.pdbx_strand_id
1 'polypeptide(L)'
;MRQPLRGARGGVGGVTILGEIALWISLPVALWGAAVSFAGGRTDRNDLVLSGERTVYILTLLLLVSSAGIIAAFVTNSYEYYYVANYSNRELDTYFKVAGLWAGQRGSLVFWTLLLSAFSSIAVFRNRRRNREFMPYVSGTLLGLLAFLVIVLLFADVNPFERLGFTPANGRGLNPQLQTYWMTIHPPTLYLGFTSFAVPFAFAVSALLTNRLDSRWITITRR
;
A
#
# COMPACT_ATOMS: atom_id res chain seq x y z
N MET A 1 33.04 -24.83 -21.47
CA MET A 1 32.53 -23.89 -20.45
C MET A 1 31.06 -23.64 -20.74
N ARG A 2 30.13 -24.36 -20.09
CA ARG A 2 28.70 -24.34 -20.42
C ARG A 2 28.03 -23.15 -19.71
N GLN A 3 27.46 -22.22 -20.48
CA GLN A 3 26.56 -21.18 -19.94
C GLN A 3 25.37 -21.85 -19.23
N PRO A 4 25.00 -21.46 -18.01
CA PRO A 4 23.76 -21.93 -17.41
C PRO A 4 22.59 -21.09 -17.95
N LEU A 5 21.81 -21.77 -18.78
CA LEU A 5 20.41 -21.59 -19.14
C LEU A 5 19.64 -20.47 -18.40
N ARG A 6 19.31 -19.41 -19.15
CA ARG A 6 18.16 -18.53 -18.90
C ARG A 6 16.88 -19.35 -19.09
N GLY A 7 16.44 -20.08 -18.07
CA GLY A 7 15.35 -21.05 -18.23
C GLY A 7 14.53 -21.31 -16.97
N ALA A 8 14.10 -20.25 -16.28
CA ALA A 8 13.01 -20.30 -15.27
C ALA A 8 12.54 -18.90 -14.78
N ARG A 9 12.98 -17.80 -15.40
CA ARG A 9 12.73 -16.43 -14.90
C ARG A 9 11.45 -15.76 -15.43
N GLY A 10 10.75 -16.40 -16.37
CA GLY A 10 9.66 -15.75 -17.12
C GLY A 10 8.40 -15.43 -16.31
N GLY A 11 7.99 -16.34 -15.40
CA GLY A 11 6.74 -16.16 -14.64
C GLY A 11 6.89 -15.21 -13.45
N VAL A 12 7.90 -15.43 -12.61
CA VAL A 12 8.07 -14.67 -11.35
C VAL A 12 8.70 -13.30 -11.59
N GLY A 13 9.61 -13.17 -12.55
CA GLY A 13 10.07 -11.86 -13.00
C GLY A 13 8.92 -11.00 -13.56
N GLY A 14 7.90 -11.64 -14.14
CA GLY A 14 6.68 -10.94 -14.54
C GLY A 14 5.94 -10.33 -13.35
N VAL A 15 5.78 -11.06 -12.25
CA VAL A 15 5.06 -10.58 -11.05
C VAL A 15 5.80 -9.41 -10.39
N THR A 16 7.14 -9.44 -10.32
CA THR A 16 7.90 -8.33 -9.73
C THR A 16 7.83 -7.06 -10.59
N ILE A 17 7.92 -7.20 -11.92
CA ILE A 17 7.76 -6.09 -12.86
C ILE A 17 6.35 -5.50 -12.77
N LEU A 18 5.32 -6.34 -12.72
CA LEU A 18 3.94 -5.88 -12.54
C LEU A 18 3.76 -5.14 -11.21
N GLY A 19 4.38 -5.62 -10.13
CA GLY A 19 4.38 -4.94 -8.84
C GLY A 19 5.04 -3.57 -8.87
N GLU A 20 6.20 -3.47 -9.52
CA GLU A 20 6.95 -2.22 -9.70
C GLU A 20 6.13 -1.20 -10.51
N ILE A 21 5.56 -1.62 -11.65
CA ILE A 21 4.70 -0.77 -12.48
C ILE A 21 3.45 -0.35 -11.70
N ALA A 22 2.81 -1.27 -10.96
CA ALA A 22 1.63 -0.96 -10.17
C ALA A 22 1.91 0.10 -9.10
N LEU A 23 3.09 0.05 -8.45
CA LEU A 23 3.50 1.07 -7.49
C LEU A 23 3.65 2.44 -8.16
N TRP A 24 4.30 2.52 -9.31
CA TRP A 24 4.44 3.79 -10.05
C TRP A 24 3.10 4.36 -10.53
N ILE A 25 2.21 3.52 -11.06
CA ILE A 25 0.87 3.93 -11.51
C ILE A 25 -0.01 4.37 -10.32
N SER A 26 0.22 3.84 -9.12
CA SER A 26 -0.56 4.21 -7.95
C SER A 26 -0.47 5.70 -7.63
N LEU A 27 0.64 6.39 -7.95
CA LEU A 27 0.79 7.81 -7.69
C LEU A 27 -0.17 8.71 -8.51
N PRO A 28 -0.13 8.72 -9.85
CA PRO A 28 -1.04 9.55 -10.64
C PRO A 28 -2.50 9.18 -10.38
N VAL A 29 -2.80 7.89 -10.12
CA VAL A 29 -4.15 7.44 -9.76
C VAL A 29 -4.57 8.05 -8.41
N ALA A 30 -3.73 8.03 -7.39
CA ALA A 30 -4.05 8.61 -6.09
C ALA A 30 -4.25 10.14 -6.16
N LEU A 31 -3.38 10.84 -6.89
CA LEU A 31 -3.48 12.28 -7.09
C LEU A 31 -4.75 12.66 -7.84
N TRP A 32 -5.07 11.94 -8.93
CA TRP A 32 -6.32 12.13 -9.67
C TRP A 32 -7.53 11.91 -8.76
N GLY A 33 -7.57 10.78 -8.07
CA GLY A 33 -8.66 10.42 -7.17
C GLY A 33 -8.90 11.47 -6.08
N ALA A 34 -7.83 11.94 -5.43
CA ALA A 34 -7.91 12.99 -4.43
C ALA A 34 -8.49 14.28 -5.04
N ALA A 35 -7.94 14.74 -6.16
CA ALA A 35 -8.37 15.95 -6.84
C ALA A 35 -9.84 15.90 -7.25
N VAL A 36 -10.27 14.83 -7.94
CA VAL A 36 -11.67 14.71 -8.40
C VAL A 36 -12.65 14.51 -7.25
N SER A 37 -12.24 13.88 -6.15
CA SER A 37 -13.09 13.75 -4.95
C SER A 37 -13.38 15.12 -4.33
N PHE A 38 -12.33 15.95 -4.16
CA PHE A 38 -12.49 17.31 -3.65
C PHE A 38 -13.22 18.24 -4.63
N ALA A 39 -12.97 18.11 -5.94
CA ALA A 39 -13.68 18.87 -6.97
C ALA A 39 -15.16 18.48 -7.04
N GLY A 40 -15.47 17.18 -6.97
CA GLY A 40 -16.84 16.67 -6.96
C GLY A 40 -17.65 17.16 -5.78
N GLY A 41 -17.05 17.21 -4.58
CA GLY A 41 -17.69 17.80 -3.40
C GLY A 41 -17.97 19.29 -3.53
N ARG A 42 -17.06 20.06 -4.14
CA ARG A 42 -17.25 21.52 -4.33
C ARG A 42 -18.24 21.89 -5.43
N THR A 43 -18.35 21.04 -6.46
CA THR A 43 -19.18 21.31 -7.65
C THR A 43 -20.52 20.57 -7.62
N ASP A 44 -20.78 19.79 -6.58
CA ASP A 44 -21.93 18.90 -6.45
C ASP A 44 -22.11 17.92 -7.65
N ARG A 45 -20.98 17.57 -8.28
CA ARG A 45 -20.95 16.72 -9.47
C ARG A 45 -20.79 15.25 -9.09
N ASN A 46 -21.91 14.53 -9.15
CA ASN A 46 -21.97 13.10 -8.81
C ASN A 46 -21.01 12.22 -9.61
N ASP A 47 -20.72 12.55 -10.86
CA ASP A 47 -19.78 11.80 -11.69
C ASP A 47 -18.33 11.90 -11.19
N LEU A 48 -17.92 13.08 -10.72
CA LEU A 48 -16.61 13.29 -10.09
C LEU A 48 -16.49 12.55 -8.75
N VAL A 49 -17.56 12.59 -7.94
CA VAL A 49 -17.63 11.84 -6.67
C VAL A 49 -17.47 10.34 -6.92
N LEU A 50 -18.20 9.79 -7.90
CA LEU A 50 -18.10 8.38 -8.27
C LEU A 50 -16.70 8.01 -8.79
N SER A 51 -16.05 8.90 -9.54
CA SER A 51 -14.66 8.73 -9.99
C SER A 51 -13.70 8.62 -8.79
N GLY A 52 -13.86 9.50 -7.80
CA GLY A 52 -13.12 9.48 -6.55
C GLY A 52 -13.30 8.17 -5.76
N GLU A 53 -14.56 7.78 -5.51
CA GLU A 53 -14.88 6.53 -4.80
C GLU A 53 -14.30 5.29 -5.49
N ARG A 54 -14.36 5.23 -6.84
CA ARG A 54 -13.80 4.12 -7.62
C ARG A 54 -12.29 4.06 -7.56
N THR A 55 -11.64 5.23 -7.51
CA THR A 55 -10.19 5.33 -7.43
C THR A 55 -9.63 4.67 -6.17
N VAL A 56 -10.36 4.71 -5.04
CA VAL A 56 -9.96 4.02 -3.79
C VAL A 56 -9.81 2.51 -4.01
N TYR A 57 -10.74 1.89 -4.74
CA TYR A 57 -10.66 0.45 -5.07
C TYR A 57 -9.52 0.13 -6.03
N ILE A 58 -9.30 0.99 -7.03
CA ILE A 58 -8.20 0.83 -8.00
C ILE A 58 -6.85 0.89 -7.28
N LEU A 59 -6.65 1.86 -6.36
CA LEU A 59 -5.43 1.92 -5.57
C LEU A 59 -5.22 0.68 -4.71
N THR A 60 -6.28 0.17 -4.09
CA THR A 60 -6.19 -1.06 -3.29
C THR A 60 -5.70 -2.23 -4.13
N LEU A 61 -6.22 -2.37 -5.36
CA LEU A 61 -5.76 -3.40 -6.29
C LEU A 61 -4.29 -3.20 -6.70
N LEU A 62 -3.88 -1.97 -7.05
CA LEU A 62 -2.49 -1.66 -7.43
C LEU A 62 -1.50 -1.96 -6.29
N LEU A 63 -1.84 -1.58 -5.06
CA LEU A 63 -1.01 -1.83 -3.88
C LEU A 63 -0.96 -3.31 -3.50
N LEU A 64 -2.03 -4.07 -3.77
CA LEU A 64 -2.05 -5.52 -3.61
C LEU A 64 -1.11 -6.19 -4.62
N VAL A 65 -1.15 -5.77 -5.89
CA VAL A 65 -0.23 -6.25 -6.93
C VAL A 65 1.22 -5.89 -6.60
N SER A 66 1.48 -4.66 -6.13
CA SER A 66 2.80 -4.23 -5.65
C SER A 66 3.30 -5.11 -4.49
N SER A 67 2.46 -5.34 -3.48
CA SER A 67 2.80 -6.18 -2.33
C SER A 67 3.07 -7.63 -2.75
N ALA A 68 2.29 -8.18 -3.68
CA ALA A 68 2.52 -9.51 -4.23
C ALA A 68 3.84 -9.58 -5.01
N GLY A 69 4.21 -8.52 -5.73
CA GLY A 69 5.52 -8.37 -6.38
C GLY A 69 6.68 -8.44 -5.38
N ILE A 70 6.57 -7.75 -4.25
CA ILE A 70 7.59 -7.79 -3.19
C ILE A 70 7.69 -9.19 -2.60
N ILE A 71 6.56 -9.80 -2.22
CA ILE A 71 6.56 -11.18 -1.66
C ILE A 71 7.18 -12.16 -2.66
N ALA A 72 6.83 -12.06 -3.94
CA ALA A 72 7.39 -12.89 -4.99
C ALA A 72 8.92 -12.73 -5.06
N ALA A 73 9.42 -11.50 -5.03
CA ALA A 73 10.86 -11.21 -5.04
C ALA A 73 11.60 -11.83 -3.84
N PHE A 74 11.01 -11.78 -2.64
CA PHE A 74 11.57 -12.44 -1.45
C PHE A 74 11.58 -13.96 -1.57
N VAL A 75 10.44 -14.57 -1.92
CA VAL A 75 10.30 -16.03 -2.00
C VAL A 75 11.22 -16.63 -3.07
N THR A 76 11.42 -15.93 -4.20
CA THR A 76 12.32 -16.38 -5.27
C THR A 76 13.76 -15.94 -5.13
N ASN A 77 14.14 -15.31 -4.02
CA ASN A 77 15.52 -14.88 -3.77
C ASN A 77 16.05 -13.93 -4.85
N SER A 78 15.23 -12.96 -5.29
CA SER A 78 15.59 -11.99 -6.32
C SER A 78 16.54 -10.92 -5.77
N TYR A 79 17.80 -11.28 -5.55
CA TYR A 79 18.83 -10.41 -4.96
C TYR A 79 19.24 -9.23 -5.87
N GLU A 80 18.69 -9.09 -7.07
CA GLU A 80 18.84 -7.87 -7.88
C GLU A 80 18.18 -6.66 -7.23
N TYR A 81 17.17 -6.87 -6.37
CA TYR A 81 16.53 -5.82 -5.60
C TYR A 81 17.29 -5.57 -4.30
N TYR A 82 17.62 -4.31 -4.03
CA TYR A 82 18.33 -3.85 -2.84
C TYR A 82 17.67 -4.40 -1.57
N TYR A 83 16.33 -4.34 -1.51
CA TYR A 83 15.60 -4.73 -0.32
C TYR A 83 15.72 -6.24 -0.04
N VAL A 84 15.54 -7.08 -1.08
CA VAL A 84 15.66 -8.54 -0.95
C VAL A 84 17.08 -8.95 -0.60
N ALA A 85 18.09 -8.34 -1.23
CA ALA A 85 19.49 -8.62 -0.96
C ALA A 85 19.91 -8.32 0.48
N ASN A 86 19.29 -7.33 1.13
CA ASN A 86 19.64 -6.93 2.50
C ASN A 86 18.78 -7.61 3.59
N TYR A 87 17.62 -8.18 3.25
CA TYR A 87 16.66 -8.72 4.23
C TYR A 87 16.30 -10.21 4.01
N SER A 88 16.91 -10.88 3.03
CA SER A 88 16.68 -12.30 2.76
C SER A 88 17.98 -13.01 2.39
N ASN A 89 18.00 -14.34 2.51
CA ASN A 89 19.04 -15.23 1.99
C ASN A 89 18.39 -16.58 1.64
N ARG A 90 19.18 -17.50 1.05
CA ARG A 90 18.65 -18.78 0.56
C ARG A 90 18.17 -19.67 1.70
N GLU A 91 18.89 -19.61 2.82
CA GLU A 91 18.71 -20.40 4.02
C GLU A 91 17.49 -19.97 4.85
N LEU A 92 17.00 -18.75 4.65
CA LEU A 92 15.87 -18.20 5.38
C LEU A 92 14.60 -18.99 5.07
N ASP A 93 13.86 -19.37 6.12
CA ASP A 93 12.58 -20.04 5.96
C ASP A 93 11.61 -19.18 5.14
N THR A 94 10.80 -19.83 4.31
CA THR A 94 9.79 -19.20 3.46
C THR A 94 8.81 -18.37 4.29
N TYR A 95 8.52 -18.78 5.52
CA TYR A 95 7.69 -18.01 6.44
C TYR A 95 8.24 -16.58 6.69
N PHE A 96 9.55 -16.45 6.93
CA PHE A 96 10.20 -15.15 7.10
C PHE A 96 10.38 -14.41 5.77
N LYS A 97 10.44 -15.11 4.63
CA LYS A 97 10.44 -14.49 3.30
C LYS A 97 9.11 -13.78 3.01
N VAL A 98 7.98 -14.39 3.38
CA VAL A 98 6.67 -13.72 3.28
C VAL A 98 6.60 -12.53 4.24
N ALA A 99 7.08 -12.70 5.47
CA ALA A 99 7.21 -11.58 6.42
C ALA A 99 8.19 -10.49 5.97
N GLY A 100 8.97 -10.74 4.90
CA GLY A 100 9.77 -9.76 4.18
C GLY A 100 8.97 -8.53 3.74
N LEU A 101 7.66 -8.66 3.52
CA LEU A 101 6.78 -7.53 3.23
C LEU A 101 6.73 -6.50 4.37
N TRP A 102 7.07 -6.86 5.61
CA TRP A 102 7.11 -5.92 6.75
C TRP A 102 8.37 -6.09 7.62
N ALA A 103 9.42 -6.72 7.08
CA ALA A 103 10.66 -6.99 7.80
C ALA A 103 11.57 -5.76 7.95
N GLY A 104 11.31 -4.70 7.19
CA GLY A 104 12.10 -3.49 7.16
C GLY A 104 11.34 -2.33 6.54
N GLN A 105 11.90 -1.13 6.64
CA GLN A 105 11.19 0.12 6.31
C GLN A 105 10.53 0.12 4.93
N ARG A 106 11.22 -0.36 3.89
CA ARG A 106 10.74 -0.34 2.49
C ARG A 106 9.47 -1.19 2.30
N GLY A 107 9.49 -2.42 2.81
CA GLY A 107 8.34 -3.30 2.78
C GLY A 107 7.21 -2.75 3.65
N SER A 108 7.52 -2.41 4.90
CA SER A 108 6.52 -2.00 5.88
C SER A 108 5.74 -0.75 5.44
N LEU A 109 6.36 0.17 4.71
CA LEU A 109 5.65 1.31 4.13
C LEU A 109 4.64 0.90 3.04
N VAL A 110 4.98 -0.06 2.16
CA VAL A 110 4.01 -0.60 1.18
C VAL A 110 2.90 -1.33 1.90
N PHE A 111 3.23 -2.16 2.89
CA PHE A 111 2.24 -2.88 3.69
C PHE A 111 1.28 -1.94 4.43
N TRP A 112 1.79 -0.88 5.05
CA TRP A 112 0.97 0.14 5.68
C TRP A 112 0.07 0.85 4.67
N THR A 113 0.61 1.22 3.50
CA THR A 113 -0.17 1.84 2.43
C THR A 113 -1.27 0.90 1.92
N LEU A 114 -0.98 -0.39 1.78
CA LEU A 114 -1.97 -1.42 1.42
C LEU A 114 -3.09 -1.50 2.47
N LEU A 115 -2.75 -1.58 3.77
CA LEU A 115 -3.75 -1.58 4.83
C LEU A 115 -4.61 -0.30 4.79
N LEU A 116 -4.00 0.87 4.62
CA LEU A 116 -4.73 2.13 4.51
C LEU A 116 -5.72 2.12 3.34
N SER A 117 -5.30 1.59 2.19
CA SER A 117 -6.16 1.48 1.01
C SER A 117 -7.32 0.50 1.24
N ALA A 118 -7.07 -0.63 1.92
CA ALA A 118 -8.09 -1.61 2.26
C ALA A 118 -9.13 -1.03 3.23
N PHE A 119 -8.69 -0.37 4.30
CA PHE A 119 -9.59 0.32 5.24
C PHE A 119 -10.38 1.43 4.55
N SER A 120 -9.74 2.19 3.66
CA SER A 120 -10.40 3.22 2.85
C SER A 120 -11.49 2.61 1.95
N SER A 121 -11.19 1.50 1.27
CA SER A 121 -12.14 0.76 0.45
C SER A 121 -13.35 0.27 1.25
N ILE A 122 -13.12 -0.28 2.45
CA ILE A 122 -14.19 -0.71 3.34
C ILE A 122 -15.04 0.48 3.78
N ALA A 123 -14.41 1.59 4.19
CA ALA A 123 -15.10 2.81 4.62
C ALA A 123 -15.98 3.38 3.51
N VAL A 124 -15.44 3.51 2.29
CA VAL A 124 -16.20 3.97 1.12
C VAL A 124 -17.32 3.00 0.79
N PHE A 125 -17.07 1.68 0.77
CA PHE A 125 -18.10 0.69 0.44
C PHE A 125 -19.30 0.76 1.40
N ARG A 126 -19.05 0.87 2.71
CA ARG A 126 -20.09 0.92 3.74
C ARG A 126 -20.87 2.24 3.74
N ASN A 127 -20.23 3.36 3.39
CA ASN A 127 -20.80 4.69 3.59
C ASN A 127 -21.25 5.41 2.32
N ARG A 128 -20.76 5.01 1.13
CA ARG A 128 -21.08 5.65 -0.16
C ARG A 128 -22.57 5.77 -0.50
N ARG A 129 -23.45 4.98 0.11
CA ARG A 129 -24.91 5.09 -0.12
C ARG A 129 -25.64 5.82 1.01
N ARG A 130 -25.18 5.64 2.26
CA ARG A 130 -25.87 6.15 3.46
C ARG A 130 -25.48 7.60 3.79
N ASN A 131 -24.24 7.98 3.49
CA ASN A 131 -23.63 9.23 3.96
C ASN A 131 -23.08 10.05 2.79
N ARG A 132 -23.81 10.09 1.67
CA ARG A 132 -23.39 10.69 0.39
C ARG A 132 -22.79 12.08 0.51
N GLU A 133 -23.33 12.92 1.41
CA GLU A 133 -22.89 14.29 1.64
C GLU A 133 -21.45 14.42 2.17
N PHE A 134 -20.94 13.40 2.88
CA PHE A 134 -19.58 13.40 3.43
C PHE A 134 -18.56 12.74 2.49
N MET A 135 -19.02 11.85 1.63
CA MET A 135 -18.15 10.92 0.91
C MET A 135 -17.13 11.55 -0.05
N PRO A 136 -17.39 12.68 -0.72
CA PRO A 136 -16.38 13.34 -1.55
C PRO A 136 -15.16 13.75 -0.73
N TYR A 137 -15.36 14.32 0.44
CA TYR A 137 -14.27 14.78 1.29
C TYR A 137 -13.61 13.64 2.07
N VAL A 138 -14.39 12.64 2.52
CA VAL A 138 -13.82 11.41 3.11
C VAL A 138 -12.89 10.71 2.11
N SER A 139 -13.37 10.49 0.88
CA SER A 139 -12.57 9.83 -0.17
C SER A 139 -11.35 10.69 -0.55
N GLY A 140 -11.54 12.00 -0.70
CA GLY A 140 -10.46 12.94 -1.00
C GLY A 140 -9.35 12.95 0.06
N THR A 141 -9.71 12.97 1.35
CA THR A 141 -8.75 12.93 2.45
C THR A 141 -7.99 11.61 2.49
N LEU A 142 -8.68 10.46 2.38
CA LEU A 142 -8.04 9.15 2.37
C LEU A 142 -7.11 8.96 1.16
N LEU A 143 -7.54 9.40 -0.02
CA LEU A 143 -6.72 9.39 -1.24
C LEU A 143 -5.53 10.34 -1.13
N GLY A 144 -5.68 11.47 -0.44
CA GLY A 144 -4.57 12.38 -0.13
C GLY A 144 -3.52 11.75 0.78
N LEU A 145 -3.95 11.04 1.84
CA LEU A 145 -3.04 10.29 2.72
C LEU A 145 -2.32 9.16 1.95
N LEU A 146 -3.05 8.44 1.09
CA LEU A 146 -2.47 7.41 0.22
C LEU A 146 -1.46 8.01 -0.76
N ALA A 147 -1.79 9.13 -1.41
CA ALA A 147 -0.88 9.82 -2.31
C ALA A 147 0.41 10.24 -1.58
N PHE A 148 0.30 10.78 -0.37
CA PHE A 148 1.45 11.12 0.46
C PHE A 148 2.36 9.90 0.72
N LEU A 149 1.80 8.77 1.17
CA LEU A 149 2.59 7.56 1.42
C LEU A 149 3.23 7.01 0.14
N VAL A 150 2.53 7.05 -0.99
CA VAL A 150 3.08 6.64 -2.29
C VAL A 150 4.21 7.58 -2.74
N ILE A 151 4.10 8.89 -2.52
CA ILE A 151 5.19 9.85 -2.78
C ILE A 151 6.43 9.47 -1.95
N VAL A 152 6.26 9.21 -0.65
CA VAL A 152 7.36 8.78 0.23
C VAL A 152 7.98 7.49 -0.31
N LEU A 153 7.17 6.50 -0.69
CA LEU A 153 7.64 5.23 -1.25
C LEU A 153 8.48 5.41 -2.52
N LEU A 154 8.10 6.32 -3.41
CA LEU A 154 8.75 6.49 -4.71
C LEU A 154 9.98 7.41 -4.65
N PHE A 155 10.00 8.40 -3.74
CA PHE A 155 10.97 9.49 -3.79
C PHE A 155 11.81 9.70 -2.52
N ALA A 156 11.53 9.02 -1.40
CA ALA A 156 12.27 9.19 -0.15
C ALA A 156 13.30 8.07 0.13
N ASP A 157 13.96 7.56 -0.91
CA ASP A 157 14.98 6.50 -0.84
C ASP A 157 14.53 5.21 -0.11
N VAL A 158 13.23 4.92 -0.19
CA VAL A 158 12.59 3.75 0.43
C VAL A 158 11.81 2.89 -0.57
N ASN A 159 12.10 3.03 -1.87
CA ASN A 159 11.43 2.24 -2.91
C ASN A 159 11.78 0.75 -2.80
N PRO A 160 10.83 -0.16 -2.55
CA PRO A 160 11.14 -1.58 -2.37
C PRO A 160 11.65 -2.28 -3.63
N PHE A 161 11.43 -1.69 -4.81
CA PHE A 161 11.88 -2.20 -6.10
C PHE A 161 13.20 -1.56 -6.59
N GLU A 162 13.90 -0.80 -5.74
CA GLU A 162 15.23 -0.30 -6.07
C GLU A 162 16.17 -1.45 -6.42
N ARG A 163 16.81 -1.36 -7.58
CA ARG A 163 17.73 -2.38 -8.10
C ARG A 163 19.18 -2.03 -7.78
N LEU A 164 19.96 -3.05 -7.46
CA LEU A 164 21.40 -2.95 -7.36
C LEU A 164 22.04 -2.94 -8.76
N GLY A 165 23.19 -2.26 -8.90
CA GLY A 165 23.99 -2.29 -10.13
C GLY A 165 24.63 -3.66 -10.43
N PHE A 166 24.54 -4.61 -9.50
CA PHE A 166 24.99 -5.99 -9.65
C PHE A 166 24.04 -6.93 -8.88
N THR A 167 24.03 -8.22 -9.20
CA THR A 167 23.22 -9.22 -8.48
C THR A 167 24.10 -10.08 -7.58
N PRO A 168 24.00 -9.95 -6.24
CA PRO A 168 24.69 -10.83 -5.30
C PRO A 168 24.31 -12.30 -5.47
N ALA A 169 25.25 -13.21 -5.20
CA ALA A 169 25.00 -14.66 -5.26
C ALA A 169 24.06 -15.15 -4.15
N ASN A 170 24.13 -14.52 -2.97
CA ASN A 170 23.24 -14.71 -1.83
C ASN A 170 22.97 -13.34 -1.17
N GLY A 171 21.89 -13.23 -0.43
CA GLY A 171 21.59 -12.04 0.36
C GLY A 171 22.14 -12.12 1.79
N ARG A 172 22.05 -11.01 2.53
CA ARG A 172 22.57 -10.88 3.91
C ARG A 172 21.74 -11.65 4.92
N GLY A 173 20.50 -11.99 4.58
CA GLY A 173 19.54 -12.58 5.51
C GLY A 173 18.85 -11.55 6.38
N LEU A 174 17.76 -11.97 7.01
CA LEU A 174 17.11 -11.19 8.07
C LEU A 174 18.02 -11.18 9.30
N ASN A 175 18.04 -10.07 10.06
CA ASN A 175 18.73 -10.01 11.35
C ASN A 175 18.33 -11.24 12.20
N PRO A 176 19.29 -12.06 12.67
CA PRO A 176 19.00 -13.28 13.44
C PRO A 176 18.07 -13.05 14.65
N GLN A 177 18.13 -11.89 15.29
CA GLN A 177 17.25 -11.55 16.41
C GLN A 177 15.77 -11.40 16.01
N LEU A 178 15.51 -11.10 14.73
CA LEU A 178 14.17 -10.96 14.17
C LEU A 178 13.62 -12.28 13.64
N GLN A 179 14.40 -13.37 13.64
CA GLN A 179 13.94 -14.70 13.20
C GLN A 179 13.16 -15.40 14.32
N THR A 180 12.11 -14.74 14.81
CA THR A 180 11.23 -15.25 15.86
C THR A 180 9.79 -15.21 15.38
N TYR A 181 8.94 -16.07 15.93
CA TYR A 181 7.51 -16.09 15.62
C TYR A 181 6.86 -14.70 15.80
N TRP A 182 7.25 -13.95 16.83
CA TRP A 182 6.69 -12.63 17.13
C TRP A 182 6.92 -11.58 16.03
N MET A 183 8.04 -11.65 15.31
CA MET A 183 8.33 -10.72 14.20
C MET A 183 7.30 -10.79 13.08
N THR A 184 6.68 -11.94 12.89
CA THR A 184 5.69 -12.13 11.83
C THR A 184 4.28 -11.66 12.21
N ILE A 185 3.99 -11.51 13.49
CA ILE A 185 2.65 -11.14 14.01
C ILE A 185 2.61 -9.70 14.48
N HIS A 186 3.63 -9.26 15.21
CA HIS A 186 3.62 -7.96 15.85
C HIS A 186 3.47 -6.79 14.84
N PRO A 187 4.26 -6.68 13.76
CA PRO A 187 4.12 -5.58 12.82
C PRO A 187 2.74 -5.52 12.16
N PRO A 188 2.14 -6.63 11.64
CA PRO A 188 0.76 -6.62 11.18
C PRO A 188 -0.24 -6.08 12.20
N THR A 189 -0.18 -6.54 13.45
CA THR A 189 -1.10 -6.06 14.50
C THR A 189 -0.96 -4.57 14.79
N LEU A 190 0.27 -4.05 14.80
CA LEU A 190 0.56 -2.64 15.07
C LEU A 190 0.09 -1.74 13.91
N TYR A 191 0.37 -2.12 12.66
CA TYR A 191 -0.08 -1.33 11.50
C TYR A 191 -1.60 -1.34 11.35
N LEU A 192 -2.29 -2.44 11.70
CA LEU A 192 -3.76 -2.46 11.75
C LEU A 192 -4.30 -1.40 12.72
N GLY A 193 -3.70 -1.29 13.91
CA GLY A 193 -4.04 -0.27 14.91
C GLY A 193 -3.86 1.15 14.35
N PHE A 194 -2.67 1.49 13.86
CA PHE A 194 -2.38 2.82 13.31
C PHE A 194 -3.27 3.19 12.13
N THR A 195 -3.51 2.24 11.23
CA THR A 195 -4.30 2.48 10.02
C THR A 195 -5.78 2.75 10.33
N SER A 196 -6.33 2.10 11.35
CA SER A 196 -7.75 2.22 11.69
C SER A 196 -8.18 3.66 12.02
N PHE A 197 -7.29 4.49 12.55
CA PHE A 197 -7.57 5.89 12.91
C PHE A 197 -7.70 6.83 11.69
N ALA A 198 -7.23 6.42 10.51
CA ALA A 198 -7.34 7.25 9.30
C ALA A 198 -8.79 7.45 8.86
N VAL A 199 -9.67 6.46 9.09
CA VAL A 199 -11.09 6.56 8.72
C VAL A 199 -11.84 7.59 9.57
N PRO A 200 -11.81 7.54 10.92
CA PRO A 200 -12.40 8.59 11.74
C PRO A 200 -11.82 9.98 11.45
N PHE A 201 -10.51 10.07 11.22
CA PHE A 201 -9.86 11.31 10.80
C PHE A 201 -10.46 11.88 9.50
N ALA A 202 -10.64 11.05 8.47
CA ALA A 202 -11.23 11.48 7.20
C ALA A 202 -12.69 11.95 7.35
N PHE A 203 -13.47 11.29 8.20
CA PHE A 203 -14.83 11.75 8.53
C PHE A 203 -14.83 13.08 9.29
N ALA A 204 -13.91 13.29 10.23
CA ALA A 204 -13.76 14.56 10.93
C ALA A 204 -13.38 15.71 9.96
N VAL A 205 -12.43 15.47 9.05
CA VAL A 205 -12.07 16.43 7.99
C VAL A 205 -13.28 16.74 7.10
N SER A 206 -14.04 15.72 6.70
CA SER A 206 -15.25 15.91 5.92
C SER A 206 -16.31 16.74 6.65
N ALA A 207 -16.51 16.51 7.96
CA ALA A 207 -17.46 17.27 8.76
C ALA A 207 -17.09 18.76 8.82
N LEU A 208 -15.79 19.05 8.98
CA LEU A 208 -15.26 20.42 8.96
C LEU A 208 -15.47 21.08 7.58
N LEU A 209 -15.13 20.39 6.49
CA LEU A 209 -15.24 20.93 5.13
C LEU A 209 -16.68 21.14 4.66
N THR A 210 -17.62 20.36 5.19
CA THR A 210 -19.06 20.49 4.92
C THR A 210 -19.79 21.38 5.91
N ASN A 211 -19.11 21.86 6.96
CA ASN A 211 -19.69 22.55 8.11
C ASN A 211 -20.85 21.77 8.79
N ARG A 212 -20.79 20.43 8.76
CA ARG A 212 -21.77 19.51 9.35
C ARG A 212 -21.18 18.87 10.60
N LEU A 213 -21.16 19.63 11.69
CA LEU A 213 -20.54 19.25 12.97
C LEU A 213 -21.51 18.50 13.91
N ASP A 214 -22.66 18.04 13.40
CA ASP A 214 -23.63 17.29 14.18
C ASP A 214 -23.11 15.91 14.60
N SER A 215 -23.74 15.28 15.59
CA SER A 215 -23.28 14.00 16.16
C SER A 215 -23.29 12.82 15.17
N ARG A 216 -23.80 13.03 13.95
CA ARG A 216 -23.87 12.03 12.88
C ARG A 216 -22.49 11.54 12.47
N TRP A 217 -21.50 12.43 12.31
CA TRP A 217 -20.14 12.01 11.93
C TRP A 217 -19.47 11.13 13.00
N ILE A 218 -19.77 11.39 14.28
CA ILE A 218 -19.29 10.58 15.42
C ILE A 218 -19.95 9.19 15.43
N THR A 219 -21.23 9.12 15.06
CA THR A 219 -21.98 7.86 15.06
C THR A 219 -21.52 6.93 13.93
N ILE A 220 -21.13 7.49 12.78
CA ILE A 220 -20.67 6.73 11.61
C ILE A 220 -19.34 6.02 11.89
N THR A 221 -18.45 6.62 12.68
CA THR A 221 -17.10 6.10 12.92
C THR A 221 -17.02 5.05 14.02
N ARG A 222 -18.10 4.84 14.78
CA ARG A 222 -18.17 3.91 15.94
C ARG A 222 -18.75 2.52 15.63
N ARG A 223 -19.15 2.23 14.39
CA ARG A 223 -19.82 0.98 13.96
C ARG A 223 -19.03 0.24 12.88
#